data_AF-A0A836YLY0-F1
#
_entry.id   AF-A0A836YLY0-F1
#
_cell.length_a   1.000
_cell.length_b   1.000
_cell.length_c   1.000
_cell.angle_alpha   90.00
_cell.angle_beta   90.00
_cell.angle_gamma   90.00
#
_symmetry.space_group_name_H-M   'P 1'
#
loop_
_entity.id
_entity.type
_entity.pdbx_description
1 polymer ?
#
loop_
_entity_poly.entity_id
_entity_poly.type
_entity_poly.pdbx_seq_one_letter_code
_entity_poly.pdbx_strand_id
1 'polypeptide(L)'
;MMNNIKILSFTLISVITLSGCVAAKHIKPADVSGLTSPNEVIQRKNLNGKNGTGREYFTSEVVFDHQIPYTYLKTFCEVQSGKFLQVYKSRLSNLPSNDSAYGANIAMPYIGGFSCNSTKPWAVTIEPVSTRYNPTQHLSFMTMVTKVVPYSQLQSTTKYYDQVDQQKKIQLEYQKQENNRKILEDQKNYRKKLISNAPKPSDIGATICKDTDVSEYTGMLVFGQPQFRTVSGAKVIASLESFGNGNQNIKINIKGWLSDNGRIGSGNNVIYKQTPLESGRVIWDDKFGWYKCNY
;
A
#
# COMPACT_ATOMS: atom_id res chain seq x y z
N MET A 1 31.60 -75.28 -17.60
CA MET A 1 31.20 -74.28 -16.59
C MET A 1 31.82 -72.94 -16.95
N MET A 2 31.06 -71.86 -16.71
CA MET A 2 31.39 -70.44 -16.88
C MET A 2 31.34 -69.86 -18.31
N ASN A 3 30.12 -69.46 -18.68
CA ASN A 3 29.88 -68.35 -19.62
C ASN A 3 30.28 -67.03 -18.92
N ASN A 4 31.16 -66.24 -19.54
CA ASN A 4 31.36 -64.83 -19.18
C ASN A 4 31.06 -63.96 -20.41
N ILE A 5 29.86 -63.40 -20.40
CA ILE A 5 29.38 -62.42 -21.39
C ILE A 5 30.11 -61.10 -21.12
N LYS A 6 30.85 -60.60 -22.11
CA LYS A 6 31.39 -59.25 -22.12
C LYS A 6 30.24 -58.27 -22.37
N ILE A 7 29.75 -57.62 -21.31
CA ILE A 7 28.80 -56.51 -21.44
C ILE A 7 29.60 -55.25 -21.76
N LEU A 8 29.56 -54.87 -23.04
CA LEU A 8 30.03 -53.57 -23.53
C LEU A 8 28.97 -52.52 -23.16
N SER A 9 29.16 -51.81 -22.06
CA SER A 9 28.30 -50.69 -21.68
C SER A 9 28.63 -49.46 -22.54
N PHE A 10 27.94 -49.32 -23.67
CA PHE A 10 27.83 -48.05 -24.39
C PHE A 10 26.96 -47.10 -23.57
N THR A 11 27.58 -46.26 -22.72
CA THR A 11 26.90 -45.11 -22.13
C THR A 11 26.74 -44.05 -23.22
N LEU A 12 25.57 -44.06 -23.86
CA LEU A 12 25.06 -42.97 -24.67
C LEU A 12 24.91 -41.75 -23.74
N ILE A 13 25.89 -40.85 -23.77
CA ILE A 13 25.80 -39.55 -23.10
C ILE A 13 24.79 -38.74 -23.91
N SER A 14 23.52 -38.83 -23.51
CA SER A 14 22.47 -37.91 -23.92
C SER A 14 22.90 -36.51 -23.48
N VAL A 15 23.43 -35.74 -24.42
CA VAL A 15 23.65 -34.29 -24.26
C VAL A 15 22.27 -33.67 -24.12
N ILE A 16 21.81 -33.51 -22.88
CA ILE A 16 20.71 -32.63 -22.55
C ILE A 16 21.23 -31.24 -22.83
N THR A 17 20.92 -30.69 -24.00
CA THR A 17 21.06 -29.26 -24.26
C THR A 17 20.05 -28.54 -23.36
N LEU A 18 20.45 -28.28 -22.11
CA LEU A 18 19.82 -27.22 -21.33
C LEU A 18 20.03 -25.94 -22.13
N SER A 19 18.98 -25.49 -22.81
CA SER A 19 18.89 -24.14 -23.36
C SER A 19 19.23 -23.18 -22.22
N GLY A 20 20.42 -22.60 -22.31
CA GLY A 20 21.11 -21.94 -21.21
C GLY A 20 20.27 -20.87 -20.52
N CYS A 21 20.55 -20.70 -19.22
CA CYS A 21 20.12 -19.56 -18.43
C CYS A 21 20.66 -18.26 -19.08
N VAL A 22 19.89 -17.69 -20.01
CA VAL A 22 20.17 -16.36 -20.54
C VAL A 22 19.71 -15.36 -19.48
N ALA A 23 20.66 -14.71 -18.81
CA ALA A 23 20.33 -13.55 -17.99
C ALA A 23 20.13 -12.33 -18.89
N ALA A 24 19.14 -11.48 -18.59
CA ALA A 24 18.81 -10.32 -19.42
C ALA A 24 20.02 -9.41 -19.69
N LYS A 25 20.93 -9.26 -18.71
CA LYS A 25 22.18 -8.49 -18.80
C LYS A 25 23.20 -9.00 -19.83
N HIS A 26 23.03 -10.21 -20.34
CA HIS A 26 23.94 -10.84 -21.31
C HIS A 26 23.42 -10.85 -22.75
N ILE A 27 22.24 -10.27 -22.99
CA ILE A 27 21.68 -10.11 -24.33
C ILE A 27 22.47 -9.02 -25.07
N LYS A 28 23.00 -9.36 -26.25
CA LYS A 28 23.87 -8.52 -27.08
C LYS A 28 23.24 -8.26 -28.45
N PRO A 29 23.65 -7.19 -29.16
CA PRO A 29 23.23 -6.93 -30.54
C PRO A 29 23.38 -8.12 -31.49
N ALA A 30 24.48 -8.89 -31.36
CA ALA A 30 24.75 -10.07 -32.16
C ALA A 30 23.69 -11.18 -31.99
N ASP A 31 22.95 -11.20 -30.87
CA ASP A 31 21.90 -12.19 -30.64
C ASP A 31 20.67 -11.97 -31.54
N VAL A 32 20.50 -10.76 -32.07
CA VAL A 32 19.29 -10.34 -32.81
C VAL A 32 19.60 -9.74 -34.19
N SER A 33 20.86 -9.49 -34.52
CA SER A 33 21.29 -8.86 -35.78
C SER A 33 20.93 -9.65 -37.04
N GLY A 34 20.76 -10.98 -36.93
CA GLY A 34 20.34 -11.85 -38.03
C GLY A 34 18.83 -12.03 -38.17
N LEU A 35 18.03 -11.36 -37.35
CA LEU A 35 16.57 -11.51 -37.32
C LEU A 35 15.90 -10.39 -38.13
N THR A 36 14.76 -10.69 -38.74
CA THR A 36 14.11 -9.79 -39.71
C THR A 36 12.83 -9.14 -39.20
N SER A 37 12.19 -9.73 -38.18
CA SER A 37 10.92 -9.24 -37.64
C SER A 37 10.82 -9.46 -36.12
N PRO A 38 10.00 -8.66 -35.40
CA PRO A 38 9.79 -8.89 -33.97
C PRO A 38 9.14 -10.26 -33.68
N ASN A 39 8.34 -10.79 -34.61
CA ASN A 39 7.77 -12.13 -34.47
C ASN A 39 8.86 -13.22 -34.53
N GLU A 40 9.87 -13.02 -35.39
CA GLU A 40 11.02 -13.92 -35.45
C GLU A 40 11.84 -13.88 -34.15
N VAL A 41 11.99 -12.70 -33.52
CA VAL A 41 12.59 -12.58 -32.18
C VAL A 41 11.82 -13.41 -31.15
N ILE A 42 10.50 -13.24 -31.09
CA ILE A 42 9.62 -13.96 -30.15
C ILE A 42 9.77 -15.48 -30.30
N GLN A 43 9.79 -15.97 -31.54
CA GLN A 43 9.90 -17.40 -31.84
C GLN A 43 11.31 -17.95 -31.60
N ARG A 44 12.35 -17.35 -32.20
CA ARG A 44 13.74 -17.83 -32.12
C ARG A 44 14.31 -17.74 -30.70
N LYS A 45 13.88 -16.76 -29.91
CA LYS A 45 14.29 -16.59 -28.51
C LYS A 45 13.34 -17.25 -27.51
N ASN A 46 12.32 -17.95 -28.00
CA ASN A 46 11.37 -18.72 -27.20
C ASN A 46 10.75 -17.88 -26.06
N LEU A 47 10.28 -16.67 -26.39
CA LEU A 47 9.75 -15.71 -25.40
C LEU A 47 8.38 -16.13 -24.84
N ASN A 48 7.64 -16.97 -25.56
CA ASN A 48 6.33 -17.49 -25.15
C ASN A 48 6.36 -18.96 -24.73
N GLY A 49 7.55 -19.53 -24.55
CA GLY A 49 7.71 -20.96 -24.27
C GLY A 49 7.30 -21.85 -25.44
N LYS A 50 7.48 -23.17 -25.28
CA LYS A 50 7.28 -24.15 -26.35
C LYS A 50 5.84 -24.18 -26.87
N ASN A 51 4.87 -23.93 -25.99
CA ASN A 51 3.43 -24.05 -26.32
C ASN A 51 2.84 -22.72 -26.80
N GLY A 52 3.60 -21.63 -26.81
CA GLY A 52 3.13 -20.30 -27.22
C GLY A 52 2.12 -19.63 -26.27
N THR A 53 1.74 -20.31 -25.19
CA THR A 53 0.77 -19.83 -24.18
C THR A 53 1.40 -18.91 -23.13
N GLY A 54 2.71 -18.68 -23.21
CA GLY A 54 3.47 -17.86 -22.27
C GLY A 54 4.63 -18.62 -21.64
N ARG A 55 5.61 -17.86 -21.17
CA ARG A 55 6.79 -18.40 -20.46
C ARG A 55 6.82 -17.84 -19.05
N GLU A 56 7.19 -18.69 -18.10
CA GLU A 56 7.42 -18.29 -16.71
C GLU A 56 8.80 -17.63 -16.59
N TYR A 57 8.83 -16.48 -15.94
CA TYR A 57 10.04 -15.70 -15.68
C TYR A 57 10.15 -15.40 -14.19
N PHE A 58 11.36 -15.50 -13.66
CA PHE A 58 11.63 -15.19 -12.27
C PHE A 58 11.64 -13.66 -12.02
N THR A 59 10.83 -13.21 -11.04
CA THR A 59 10.72 -11.79 -10.67
C THR A 59 11.61 -11.51 -9.46
N SER A 60 12.81 -11.03 -9.74
CA SER A 60 13.85 -10.75 -8.74
C SER A 60 14.70 -9.56 -9.16
N GLU A 61 15.13 -8.77 -8.18
CA GLU A 61 16.06 -7.64 -8.35
C GLU A 61 17.51 -8.07 -8.64
N VAL A 62 17.80 -9.39 -8.66
CA VAL A 62 19.16 -9.90 -8.85
C VAL A 62 19.30 -10.66 -10.17
N VAL A 63 18.31 -11.48 -10.50
CA VAL A 63 18.37 -12.39 -11.66
C VAL A 63 17.85 -11.70 -12.94
N PHE A 64 16.87 -10.80 -12.80
CA PHE A 64 16.31 -10.02 -13.91
C PHE A 64 15.69 -10.83 -15.07
N ASP A 65 15.27 -12.08 -14.83
CA ASP A 65 14.66 -12.93 -15.88
C ASP A 65 13.41 -12.29 -16.50
N HIS A 66 12.60 -11.62 -15.68
CA HIS A 66 11.44 -10.86 -16.13
C HIS A 66 11.76 -9.76 -17.17
N GLN A 67 13.01 -9.35 -17.33
CA GLN A 67 13.42 -8.35 -18.32
C GLN A 67 13.73 -8.97 -19.68
N ILE A 68 13.89 -10.30 -19.77
CA ILE A 68 14.35 -10.99 -20.98
C ILE A 68 13.54 -10.61 -22.23
N PRO A 69 12.19 -10.63 -22.24
CA PRO A 69 11.42 -10.27 -23.42
C PRO A 69 11.65 -8.81 -23.85
N TYR A 70 11.62 -7.91 -22.87
CA TYR A 70 11.86 -6.48 -23.08
C TYR A 70 13.24 -6.24 -23.68
N THR A 71 14.28 -6.84 -23.09
CA THR A 71 15.66 -6.60 -23.52
C THR A 71 15.90 -7.13 -24.92
N TYR A 72 15.40 -8.32 -25.29
CA TYR A 72 15.52 -8.81 -26.66
C TYR A 72 14.85 -7.89 -27.68
N LEU A 73 13.63 -7.42 -27.39
CA LEU A 73 12.88 -6.54 -28.29
C LEU A 73 13.50 -5.14 -28.37
N LYS A 74 13.97 -4.60 -27.25
CA LYS A 74 14.70 -3.33 -27.20
C LYS A 74 15.98 -3.41 -28.02
N THR A 75 16.82 -4.42 -27.78
CA THR A 75 18.06 -4.62 -28.54
C THR A 75 17.78 -4.83 -30.02
N PHE A 76 16.72 -5.56 -30.37
CA PHE A 76 16.29 -5.72 -31.76
C PHE A 76 15.88 -4.39 -32.41
N CYS A 77 15.18 -3.52 -31.68
CA CYS A 77 14.87 -2.17 -32.16
C CYS A 77 16.14 -1.32 -32.35
N GLU A 78 17.08 -1.41 -31.43
CA GLU A 78 18.33 -0.64 -31.45
C GLU A 78 19.25 -1.03 -32.61
N VAL A 79 19.35 -2.32 -32.96
CA VAL A 79 20.12 -2.75 -34.14
C VAL A 79 19.50 -2.29 -35.46
N GLN A 80 18.21 -1.95 -35.44
CA GLN A 80 17.51 -1.33 -36.56
C GLN A 80 17.63 0.21 -36.55
N SER A 81 18.51 0.76 -35.72
CA SER A 81 18.64 2.21 -35.47
C SER A 81 17.32 2.85 -35.01
N GLY A 82 16.45 2.07 -34.38
CA GLY A 82 15.15 2.51 -33.89
C GLY A 82 15.18 2.96 -32.44
N LYS A 83 14.11 3.66 -32.02
CA LYS A 83 13.86 4.01 -30.61
C LYS A 83 12.76 3.13 -30.04
N PHE A 84 13.08 2.38 -28.98
CA PHE A 84 12.12 1.53 -28.27
C PHE A 84 11.45 2.32 -27.15
N LEU A 85 10.13 2.46 -27.22
CA LEU A 85 9.33 3.31 -26.32
C LEU A 85 8.21 2.50 -25.68
N GLN A 86 7.99 2.71 -24.38
CA GLN A 86 6.83 2.16 -23.69
C GLN A 86 5.61 3.08 -23.91
N VAL A 87 4.54 2.53 -24.46
CA VAL A 87 3.28 3.24 -24.77
C VAL A 87 2.29 3.17 -23.60
N TYR A 88 2.27 2.05 -22.89
CA TYR A 88 1.53 1.89 -21.65
C TYR A 88 2.19 0.82 -20.75
N LYS A 89 1.91 0.87 -19.45
CA LYS A 89 2.33 -0.17 -18.48
C LYS A 89 1.19 -1.15 -18.24
N SER A 90 1.49 -2.45 -18.14
CA SER A 90 0.47 -3.46 -17.82
C SER A 90 -0.26 -3.17 -16.51
N ARG A 91 -1.47 -3.73 -16.38
CA ARG A 91 -2.26 -3.66 -15.14
C ARG A 91 -2.42 -5.03 -14.51
N LEU A 92 -1.80 -5.21 -13.36
CA LEU A 92 -1.85 -6.46 -12.59
C LEU A 92 -3.23 -6.74 -11.98
N SER A 93 -4.09 -5.72 -11.86
CA SER A 93 -5.47 -5.85 -11.37
C SER A 93 -6.33 -6.82 -12.18
N ASN A 94 -5.91 -7.15 -13.40
CA ASN A 94 -6.64 -8.02 -14.31
C ASN A 94 -6.16 -9.49 -14.23
N LEU A 95 -5.21 -9.80 -13.35
CA LEU A 95 -4.70 -11.15 -13.18
C LEU A 95 -5.64 -11.98 -12.30
N PRO A 96 -5.83 -13.29 -12.61
CA PRO A 96 -6.78 -14.14 -11.90
C PRO A 96 -6.46 -14.44 -10.42
N SER A 97 -5.29 -14.03 -9.89
CA SER A 97 -4.78 -14.52 -8.60
C SER A 97 -4.43 -13.41 -7.60
N ASN A 98 -4.77 -13.64 -6.32
CA ASN A 98 -4.49 -12.76 -5.17
C ASN A 98 -3.02 -12.69 -4.74
N ASP A 99 -2.14 -13.57 -5.26
CA ASP A 99 -0.69 -13.57 -4.96
C ASP A 99 0.09 -12.46 -5.71
N SER A 100 -0.62 -11.54 -6.37
CA SER A 100 -0.12 -10.54 -7.32
C SER A 100 0.84 -9.49 -6.75
N ALA A 101 1.16 -9.53 -5.46
CA ALA A 101 1.93 -8.48 -4.79
C ALA A 101 3.45 -8.73 -4.75
N TYR A 102 3.91 -9.97 -4.60
CA TYR A 102 5.34 -10.24 -4.39
C TYR A 102 6.11 -10.19 -5.71
N GLY A 103 7.00 -9.21 -5.86
CA GLY A 103 7.89 -9.07 -7.01
C GLY A 103 7.25 -8.52 -8.30
N ALA A 104 5.93 -8.36 -8.36
CA ALA A 104 5.26 -7.86 -9.56
C ALA A 104 5.60 -6.39 -9.87
N ASN A 105 5.84 -5.57 -8.84
CA ASN A 105 6.31 -4.19 -8.99
C ASN A 105 7.69 -4.10 -9.69
N ILE A 106 8.56 -5.10 -9.48
CA ILE A 106 9.90 -5.15 -10.08
C ILE A 106 9.78 -5.29 -11.61
N ALA A 107 8.80 -6.07 -12.08
CA ALA A 107 8.57 -6.32 -13.49
C ALA A 107 7.86 -5.17 -14.22
N MET A 108 7.16 -4.27 -13.51
CA MET A 108 6.32 -3.21 -14.09
C MET A 108 6.99 -2.34 -15.17
N PRO A 109 8.28 -1.96 -15.08
CA PRO A 109 8.93 -1.18 -16.15
C PRO A 109 9.11 -1.96 -17.47
N TYR A 110 9.06 -3.29 -17.42
CA TYR A 110 9.42 -4.19 -18.51
C TYR A 110 8.21 -4.89 -19.15
N ILE A 111 7.01 -4.61 -18.65
CA ILE A 111 5.75 -5.16 -19.14
C ILE A 111 4.80 -4.06 -19.62
N GLY A 112 3.94 -4.37 -20.58
CA GLY A 112 2.97 -3.48 -21.19
C GLY A 112 3.11 -3.41 -22.71
N GLY A 113 2.69 -2.29 -23.27
CA GLY A 113 2.75 -2.01 -24.69
C GLY A 113 4.01 -1.26 -25.07
N PHE A 114 4.71 -1.70 -26.10
CA PHE A 114 5.94 -1.08 -26.59
C PHE A 114 5.90 -0.86 -28.09
N SER A 115 6.49 0.23 -28.55
CA SER A 115 6.69 0.52 -29.97
C SER A 115 8.17 0.71 -30.29
N CYS A 116 8.55 0.28 -31.48
CA CYS A 116 9.85 0.61 -32.07
C CYS A 116 9.63 1.61 -33.19
N ASN A 117 10.20 2.80 -33.04
CA ASN A 117 10.26 3.79 -34.10
C ASN A 117 11.55 3.62 -34.89
N SER A 118 11.52 2.76 -35.91
CA SER A 118 12.57 2.53 -36.89
C SER A 118 12.04 2.79 -38.31
N THR A 119 12.86 2.55 -39.35
CA THR A 119 12.41 2.65 -40.75
C THR A 119 11.23 1.73 -41.07
N LYS A 120 11.11 0.61 -40.34
CA LYS A 120 9.96 -0.30 -40.39
C LYS A 120 9.34 -0.37 -38.99
N PRO A 121 8.47 0.59 -38.63
CA PRO A 121 7.94 0.68 -37.29
C PRO A 121 7.11 -0.56 -36.95
N TRP A 122 7.19 -1.00 -35.69
CA TRP A 122 6.44 -2.14 -35.19
C TRP A 122 6.07 -1.94 -33.73
N ALA A 123 5.08 -2.69 -33.28
CA ALA A 123 4.55 -2.64 -31.93
C ALA A 123 4.38 -4.05 -31.36
N VAL A 124 4.57 -4.17 -30.06
CA VAL A 124 4.48 -5.42 -29.31
C VAL A 124 3.83 -5.18 -27.96
N THR A 125 3.20 -6.21 -27.42
CA THR A 125 2.79 -6.27 -26.01
C THR A 125 3.61 -7.33 -25.30
N ILE A 126 3.94 -7.09 -24.04
CA ILE A 126 4.50 -8.06 -23.09
C ILE A 126 3.55 -8.03 -21.89
N GLU A 127 2.58 -8.94 -21.87
CA GLU A 127 1.54 -8.94 -20.84
C GLU A 127 1.69 -10.11 -19.88
N PRO A 128 1.53 -9.90 -18.57
CA PRO A 128 1.42 -11.00 -17.62
C PRO A 128 0.06 -11.71 -17.82
N VAL A 129 0.07 -13.03 -17.72
CA VAL A 129 -1.15 -13.87 -17.75
C VAL A 129 -1.40 -14.59 -16.44
N SER A 130 -0.36 -14.81 -15.65
CA SER A 130 -0.46 -15.37 -14.30
C SER A 130 0.76 -15.01 -13.45
N THR A 131 0.60 -15.09 -12.14
CA THR A 131 1.68 -14.95 -11.16
C THR A 131 1.65 -16.15 -10.21
N ARG A 132 2.82 -16.54 -9.72
CA ARG A 132 2.98 -17.62 -8.74
C ARG A 132 4.02 -17.23 -7.72
N TYR A 133 3.70 -17.39 -6.44
CA TYR A 133 4.64 -17.20 -5.34
C TYR A 133 4.90 -18.53 -4.63
N ASN A 134 6.16 -18.86 -4.41
CA ASN A 134 6.59 -19.98 -3.60
C ASN A 134 7.01 -19.46 -2.20
N PRO A 135 6.18 -19.66 -1.16
CA PRO A 135 6.47 -19.14 0.18
C PRO A 135 7.66 -19.83 0.84
N THR A 136 7.93 -21.10 0.52
CA THR A 136 9.02 -21.89 1.13
C THR A 136 10.39 -21.41 0.67
N GLN A 137 10.50 -21.00 -0.59
CA GLN A 137 11.76 -20.55 -1.19
C GLN A 137 11.81 -19.03 -1.37
N HIS A 138 10.75 -18.32 -1.00
CA HIS A 138 10.56 -16.88 -1.24
C HIS A 138 10.79 -16.49 -2.72
N LEU A 139 10.31 -17.33 -3.65
CA LEU A 139 10.48 -17.10 -5.08
C LEU A 139 9.18 -16.62 -5.70
N SER A 140 9.26 -15.55 -6.50
CA SER A 140 8.13 -15.06 -7.27
C SER A 140 8.37 -15.26 -8.76
N PHE A 141 7.31 -15.65 -9.45
CA PHE A 141 7.31 -15.95 -10.87
C PHE A 141 6.15 -15.27 -11.56
N MET A 142 6.39 -14.83 -12.80
CA MET A 142 5.40 -14.22 -13.66
C MET A 142 5.39 -14.92 -15.00
N THR A 143 4.23 -15.44 -15.41
CA THR A 143 4.05 -15.96 -16.76
C THR A 143 3.67 -14.81 -17.67
N MET A 144 4.46 -14.58 -18.71
CA MET A 144 4.25 -13.49 -19.66
C MET A 144 4.03 -14.02 -21.07
N VAL A 145 3.23 -13.29 -21.83
CA VAL A 145 2.97 -13.53 -23.24
C VAL A 145 3.36 -12.28 -24.03
N THR A 146 4.24 -12.47 -25.01
CA THR A 146 4.71 -11.44 -25.92
C THR A 146 4.04 -11.59 -27.29
N LYS A 147 3.43 -10.52 -27.81
CA LYS A 147 2.73 -10.55 -29.12
C LYS A 147 3.08 -9.33 -29.95
N VAL A 148 3.20 -9.53 -31.25
CA VAL A 148 3.20 -8.40 -32.22
C VAL A 148 1.78 -7.91 -32.38
N VAL A 149 1.58 -6.60 -32.32
CA VAL A 149 0.26 -5.97 -32.43
C VAL A 149 0.32 -4.73 -33.33
N PRO A 150 -0.81 -4.31 -33.93
CA PRO A 150 -0.90 -3.01 -34.57
C PRO A 150 -0.73 -1.87 -33.54
N TYR A 151 -0.11 -0.76 -33.95
CA TYR A 151 0.07 0.41 -33.06
C TYR A 151 -1.27 0.97 -32.55
N SER A 152 -2.33 0.90 -33.35
CA SER A 152 -3.68 1.32 -32.96
C SER A 152 -4.22 0.55 -31.75
N GLN A 153 -3.83 -0.72 -31.57
CA GLN A 153 -4.20 -1.50 -30.40
C GLN A 153 -3.54 -0.97 -29.13
N LEU A 154 -2.28 -0.52 -29.20
CA LEU A 154 -1.61 0.11 -28.06
C LEU A 154 -2.33 1.39 -27.67
N GLN A 155 -2.68 2.24 -28.64
CA GLN A 155 -3.41 3.49 -28.39
C GLN A 155 -4.79 3.26 -27.76
N SER A 156 -5.55 2.27 -28.25
CA SER A 156 -6.84 1.90 -27.67
C SER A 156 -6.71 1.43 -26.23
N THR A 157 -5.64 0.68 -25.92
CA THR A 157 -5.36 0.21 -24.56
C THR A 157 -5.02 1.37 -23.63
N THR A 158 -4.17 2.32 -24.07
CA THR A 158 -3.87 3.54 -23.32
C THR A 158 -5.14 4.33 -23.00
N LYS A 159 -6.01 4.57 -24.00
CA LYS A 159 -7.28 5.29 -23.81
C LYS A 159 -8.20 4.58 -22.81
N TYR A 160 -8.32 3.26 -22.92
CA TYR A 160 -9.10 2.46 -21.96
C TYR A 160 -8.54 2.59 -20.54
N TYR A 161 -7.22 2.54 -20.40
CA TYR A 161 -6.56 2.71 -19.11
C TYR A 161 -6.84 4.10 -18.52
N ASP A 162 -6.68 5.17 -19.29
CA ASP A 162 -6.96 6.53 -18.84
C ASP A 162 -8.40 6.70 -18.34
N GLN A 163 -9.37 6.12 -19.05
CA GLN A 163 -10.79 6.16 -18.66
C GLN A 163 -11.04 5.48 -17.30
N VAL A 164 -10.47 4.30 -17.10
CA VAL A 164 -10.59 3.57 -15.83
C VAL A 164 -9.94 4.34 -14.68
N ASP A 165 -8.79 4.99 -14.91
CA ASP A 165 -8.13 5.79 -13.87
C ASP A 165 -8.93 7.05 -13.53
N GLN A 166 -9.56 7.69 -14.51
CA GLN A 166 -10.46 8.81 -14.29
C GLN A 166 -11.68 8.41 -13.47
N GLN A 167 -12.33 7.28 -13.80
CA GLN A 167 -13.47 6.77 -13.03
C GLN A 167 -13.10 6.49 -11.57
N LYS A 168 -11.93 5.87 -11.34
CA LYS A 168 -11.44 5.58 -9.99
C LYS A 168 -11.17 6.84 -9.19
N LYS A 169 -10.63 7.89 -9.82
CA LYS A 169 -10.42 9.20 -9.17
C LYS A 169 -11.76 9.84 -8.76
N ILE A 170 -12.73 9.87 -9.66
CA ILE A 170 -14.08 10.40 -9.38
C ILE A 170 -14.72 9.65 -8.21
N GLN A 171 -14.64 8.32 -8.20
CA GLN A 171 -15.20 7.51 -7.13
C GLN A 171 -14.53 7.80 -5.78
N LEU A 172 -13.20 7.93 -5.76
CA LEU A 172 -12.45 8.26 -4.55
C LEU A 172 -12.78 9.65 -4.02
N GLU A 173 -12.97 10.62 -4.91
CA GLU A 173 -13.39 11.98 -4.54
C GLU A 173 -14.79 11.99 -3.92
N TYR A 174 -15.74 11.25 -4.52
CA TYR A 174 -17.08 11.11 -3.96
C TYR A 174 -17.05 10.50 -2.55
N GLN A 175 -16.28 9.43 -2.35
CA GLN A 175 -16.10 8.80 -1.03
C GLN A 175 -15.49 9.76 0.00
N LYS A 176 -14.49 10.55 -0.40
CA LYS A 176 -13.88 11.56 0.47
C LYS A 176 -14.89 12.66 0.86
N GLN A 177 -15.68 13.15 -0.09
CA GLN A 177 -16.70 14.15 0.18
C GLN A 177 -17.78 13.61 1.13
N GLU A 178 -18.22 12.37 0.95
CA GLU A 178 -19.20 11.74 1.82
C GLU A 178 -18.67 11.56 3.25
N ASN A 179 -17.42 11.08 3.39
CA ASN A 179 -16.77 10.94 4.70
C ASN A 179 -16.60 12.30 5.39
N ASN A 180 -16.18 13.33 4.66
CA ASN A 180 -16.05 14.68 5.22
C ASN A 180 -17.41 15.23 5.67
N ARG A 181 -18.49 14.97 4.91
CA ARG A 181 -19.85 15.36 5.31
C ARG A 181 -20.27 14.66 6.61
N LYS A 182 -20.03 13.35 6.72
CA LYS A 182 -20.30 12.56 7.94
C LYS A 182 -19.54 13.12 9.14
N ILE A 183 -18.24 13.37 9.01
CA ILE A 183 -17.41 13.95 10.07
C ILE A 183 -17.97 15.31 10.53
N LEU A 184 -18.35 16.19 9.59
CA LEU A 184 -18.92 17.49 9.92
C LEU A 184 -20.28 17.38 10.62
N GLU A 185 -21.10 16.41 10.21
CA GLU A 185 -22.40 16.13 10.82
C GLU A 185 -22.24 15.58 12.25
N ASP A 186 -21.33 14.64 12.45
CA ASP A 186 -20.99 14.08 13.76
C ASP A 186 -20.46 15.17 14.70
N GLN A 187 -19.60 16.06 14.21
CA GLN A 187 -19.12 17.20 14.99
C GLN A 187 -20.25 18.17 15.37
N LYS A 188 -21.18 18.46 14.45
CA LYS A 188 -22.34 19.30 14.74
C LYS A 188 -23.25 18.66 15.78
N ASN A 189 -23.54 17.37 15.65
CA ASN A 189 -24.37 16.60 16.57
C ASN A 189 -23.72 16.52 17.95
N TYR A 190 -22.41 16.28 18.00
CA TYR A 190 -21.63 16.31 19.24
C TYR A 190 -21.69 17.68 19.93
N ARG A 191 -21.47 18.78 19.20
CA ARG A 191 -21.60 20.14 19.74
C ARG A 191 -23.01 20.43 20.27
N LYS A 192 -24.06 20.02 19.56
CA LYS A 192 -25.44 20.14 20.03
C LYS A 192 -25.66 19.39 21.33
N LYS A 193 -25.14 18.16 21.45
CA LYS A 193 -25.22 17.36 22.68
C LYS A 193 -24.51 18.03 23.85
N LEU A 194 -23.31 18.59 23.62
CA LEU A 194 -22.57 19.35 24.64
C LEU A 194 -23.37 20.56 25.14
N ILE A 195 -23.98 21.33 24.23
CA ILE A 195 -24.79 22.50 24.60
C ILE A 195 -26.06 22.08 25.36
N SER A 196 -26.77 21.07 24.86
CA SER A 196 -28.01 20.57 25.48
C SER A 196 -27.78 20.02 26.89
N ASN A 197 -26.63 19.36 27.10
CA ASN A 197 -26.27 18.76 28.38
C ASN A 197 -25.35 19.65 29.22
N ALA A 198 -25.18 20.93 28.87
CA ALA A 198 -24.35 21.84 29.62
C ALA A 198 -24.87 21.96 31.08
N PRO A 199 -23.99 21.99 32.10
CA PRO A 199 -24.41 22.05 33.49
C PRO A 199 -25.23 23.30 33.81
N LYS A 200 -26.32 23.15 34.55
CA LYS A 200 -27.19 24.25 35.02
C LYS A 200 -27.03 24.47 36.52
N PRO A 201 -27.43 25.65 37.07
CA PRO A 201 -27.43 25.87 38.51
C PRO A 201 -28.20 24.81 39.32
N SER A 202 -29.24 24.20 38.73
CA SER A 202 -29.98 23.09 39.33
C SER A 202 -29.19 21.77 39.41
N ASP A 203 -28.05 21.66 38.72
CA ASP A 203 -27.21 20.45 38.69
C ASP A 203 -26.04 20.52 39.68
N ILE A 204 -26.03 21.49 40.62
CA ILE A 204 -25.00 21.53 41.68
C ILE A 204 -25.03 20.22 42.48
N GLY A 205 -23.86 19.62 42.68
CA GLY A 205 -23.65 18.29 43.25
C GLY A 205 -23.59 17.17 42.21
N ALA A 206 -24.06 17.38 40.98
CA ALA A 206 -24.04 16.36 39.94
C ALA A 206 -22.63 16.09 39.39
N THR A 207 -22.44 14.90 38.82
CA THR A 207 -21.25 14.55 38.05
C THR A 207 -21.31 15.19 36.65
N ILE A 208 -20.21 15.82 36.27
CA ILE A 208 -20.01 16.48 34.98
C ILE A 208 -18.70 15.99 34.36
N CYS A 209 -18.65 16.03 33.04
CA CYS A 209 -17.53 15.53 32.25
C CYS A 209 -17.10 16.52 31.21
N LYS A 210 -15.85 16.39 30.78
CA LYS A 210 -15.29 17.14 29.66
C LYS A 210 -14.33 16.26 28.88
N ASP A 211 -14.60 16.13 27.59
CA ASP A 211 -13.69 15.46 26.66
C ASP A 211 -12.63 16.48 26.22
N THR A 212 -11.37 16.19 26.52
CA THR A 212 -10.25 17.11 26.31
C THR A 212 -8.92 16.35 26.29
N ASP A 213 -7.86 17.04 25.92
CA ASP A 213 -6.54 16.45 25.92
C ASP A 213 -5.91 16.62 27.31
N VAL A 214 -5.27 15.57 27.82
CA VAL A 214 -4.58 15.57 29.10
C VAL A 214 -3.11 15.21 28.91
N SER A 215 -2.25 15.68 29.81
CA SER A 215 -0.82 15.38 29.78
C SER A 215 -0.50 14.28 30.78
N GLU A 216 -0.10 13.12 30.29
CA GLU A 216 0.28 11.97 31.13
C GLU A 216 1.79 11.86 31.27
N TYR A 217 2.28 11.70 32.50
CA TYR A 217 3.69 11.55 32.82
C TYR A 217 4.22 10.24 32.24
N THR A 218 5.29 10.33 31.47
CA THR A 218 5.89 9.21 30.73
C THR A 218 6.76 8.30 31.61
N GLY A 219 6.96 8.65 32.88
CA GLY A 219 7.94 7.96 33.74
C GLY A 219 9.39 8.42 33.52
N MET A 220 9.64 9.35 32.60
CA MET A 220 10.98 9.80 32.23
C MET A 220 11.29 11.22 32.75
N LEU A 221 12.54 11.41 33.21
CA LEU A 221 13.13 12.71 33.51
C LEU A 221 14.17 13.06 32.43
N VAL A 222 14.08 14.24 31.83
CA VAL A 222 15.10 14.78 30.90
C VAL A 222 15.66 16.06 31.51
N PHE A 223 16.96 16.09 31.76
CA PHE A 223 17.64 17.17 32.52
C PHE A 223 16.98 17.48 33.87
N GLY A 224 16.49 16.45 34.57
CA GLY A 224 15.80 16.60 35.85
C GLY A 224 14.34 17.07 35.75
N GLN A 225 13.80 17.26 34.54
CA GLN A 225 12.41 17.68 34.32
C GLN A 225 11.52 16.52 33.84
N PRO A 226 10.32 16.34 34.42
CA PRO A 226 9.39 15.30 34.02
C PRO A 226 8.87 15.51 32.60
N GLN A 227 8.86 14.42 31.82
CA GLN A 227 8.35 14.41 30.45
C GLN A 227 6.90 13.92 30.41
N PHE A 228 6.05 14.62 29.67
CA PHE A 228 4.65 14.30 29.51
C PHE A 228 4.32 13.99 28.05
N ARG A 229 3.40 13.05 27.83
CA ARG A 229 2.78 12.78 26.54
C ARG A 229 1.35 13.30 26.53
N THR A 230 0.88 13.80 25.39
CA THR A 230 -0.52 14.19 25.22
C THR A 230 -1.37 12.95 24.97
N VAL A 231 -2.40 12.76 25.79
CA VAL A 231 -3.46 11.76 25.59
C VAL A 231 -4.67 12.50 25.02
N SER A 232 -4.94 12.30 23.73
CA SER A 232 -6.02 12.99 23.04
C SER A 232 -7.38 12.36 23.33
N GLY A 233 -8.40 13.20 23.53
CA GLY A 233 -9.78 12.74 23.74
C GLY A 233 -10.02 12.06 25.10
N ALA A 234 -9.21 12.35 26.10
CA ALA A 234 -9.44 11.89 27.46
C ALA A 234 -10.70 12.53 28.05
N LYS A 235 -11.42 11.78 28.88
CA LYS A 235 -12.61 12.27 29.55
C LYS A 235 -12.32 12.60 30.99
N VAL A 236 -12.28 13.89 31.33
CA VAL A 236 -12.11 14.39 32.69
C VAL A 236 -13.47 14.36 33.40
N ILE A 237 -13.47 13.93 34.65
CA ILE A 237 -14.66 13.73 35.49
C ILE A 237 -14.56 14.63 36.70
N ALA A 238 -15.63 15.36 37.00
CA ALA A 238 -15.71 16.19 38.18
C ALA A 238 -17.14 16.21 38.76
N SER A 239 -17.26 16.66 40.01
CA SER A 239 -18.53 17.09 40.60
C SER A 239 -18.65 18.61 40.50
N LEU A 240 -19.84 19.09 40.13
CA LEU A 240 -20.13 20.52 40.08
C LEU A 240 -20.38 21.07 41.49
N GLU A 241 -19.64 22.08 41.92
CA GLU A 241 -19.81 22.70 43.25
C GLU A 241 -20.55 24.03 43.21
N SER A 242 -20.26 24.91 42.24
CA SER A 242 -20.90 26.22 42.14
C SER A 242 -20.72 26.87 40.77
N PHE A 243 -21.43 27.98 40.53
CA PHE A 243 -21.25 28.85 39.36
C PHE A 243 -20.67 30.21 39.77
N GLY A 244 -19.93 30.84 38.86
CA GLY A 244 -19.35 32.16 39.04
C GLY A 244 -19.49 33.00 37.77
N ASN A 245 -19.24 34.32 37.87
CA ASN A 245 -19.23 35.27 36.74
C ASN A 245 -20.43 35.12 35.79
N GLY A 246 -21.65 35.30 36.29
CA GLY A 246 -22.86 35.22 35.46
C GLY A 246 -23.08 33.83 34.81
N ASN A 247 -22.68 32.76 35.50
CA ASN A 247 -22.73 31.35 35.05
C ASN A 247 -21.78 30.98 33.91
N GLN A 248 -20.76 31.80 33.64
CA GLN A 248 -19.72 31.50 32.64
C GLN A 248 -18.64 30.57 33.20
N ASN A 249 -18.32 30.71 34.49
CA ASN A 249 -17.35 29.86 35.17
C ASN A 249 -18.06 28.87 36.11
N ILE A 250 -17.47 27.69 36.26
CA ILE A 250 -17.92 26.65 37.19
C ILE A 250 -16.80 26.29 38.14
N LYS A 251 -17.17 26.09 39.41
CA LYS A 251 -16.29 25.50 40.42
C LYS A 251 -16.53 24.00 40.39
N ILE A 252 -15.46 23.24 40.22
CA ILE A 252 -15.53 21.80 40.03
C ILE A 252 -14.60 21.09 41.01
N ASN A 253 -15.03 19.93 41.48
CA ASN A 253 -14.27 19.02 42.30
C ASN A 253 -13.84 17.83 41.44
N ILE A 254 -12.55 17.75 41.11
CA ILE A 254 -12.01 16.72 40.23
C ILE A 254 -12.19 15.35 40.89
N LYS A 255 -12.73 14.39 40.14
CA LYS A 255 -12.80 12.98 40.54
C LYS A 255 -11.69 12.15 39.91
N GLY A 256 -11.28 12.52 38.70
CA GLY A 256 -10.27 11.81 37.91
C GLY A 256 -10.54 11.90 36.41
N TRP A 257 -10.11 10.89 35.66
CA TRP A 257 -10.34 10.76 34.21
C TRP A 257 -10.60 9.31 33.80
N LEU A 258 -11.20 9.06 32.63
CA LEU A 258 -11.22 7.70 32.05
C LEU A 258 -9.86 7.34 31.50
N SER A 259 -9.21 6.38 32.15
CA SER A 259 -8.09 5.70 31.54
C SER A 259 -8.54 4.72 30.45
N ASP A 260 -7.62 4.34 29.58
CA ASP A 260 -7.85 3.47 28.42
C ASP A 260 -8.52 2.12 28.75
N ASN A 261 -8.44 1.68 30.01
CA ASN A 261 -9.04 0.44 30.51
C ASN A 261 -10.50 0.60 30.99
N GLY A 262 -11.11 1.77 30.78
CA GLY A 262 -12.49 2.05 31.18
C GLY A 262 -12.68 2.37 32.66
N ARG A 263 -11.61 2.43 33.46
CA ARG A 263 -11.66 2.78 34.89
C ARG A 263 -11.30 4.24 35.12
N ILE A 264 -11.84 4.80 36.20
CA ILE A 264 -11.47 6.14 36.67
C ILE A 264 -10.05 6.08 37.23
N GLY A 265 -9.11 6.72 36.53
CA GLY A 265 -7.76 6.99 37.02
C GLY A 265 -7.72 8.32 37.76
N SER A 266 -6.93 8.41 38.83
CA SER A 266 -6.66 9.66 39.54
C SER A 266 -5.24 9.66 40.09
N GLY A 267 -4.56 10.80 40.01
CA GLY A 267 -3.18 10.93 40.49
C GLY A 267 -2.47 12.17 39.95
N ASN A 268 -1.24 12.37 40.42
CA ASN A 268 -0.36 13.47 40.00
C ASN A 268 0.35 13.23 38.66
N ASN A 269 0.21 12.03 38.12
CA ASN A 269 0.79 11.58 36.87
C ASN A 269 -0.01 12.04 35.64
N VAL A 270 -1.21 12.61 35.81
CA VAL A 270 -2.01 13.15 34.70
C VAL A 270 -2.45 14.57 35.01
N ILE A 271 -2.24 15.46 34.05
CA ILE A 271 -2.42 16.90 34.21
C ILE A 271 -3.48 17.40 33.22
N TYR A 272 -4.44 18.18 33.74
CA TYR A 272 -5.40 18.98 33.00
C TYR A 272 -5.14 20.47 33.28
N LYS A 273 -4.81 21.26 32.25
CA LYS A 273 -4.50 22.71 32.39
C LYS A 273 -3.52 23.01 33.54
N GLN A 274 -2.37 22.32 33.56
CA GLN A 274 -1.35 22.43 34.62
C GLN A 274 -1.81 22.00 36.02
N THR A 275 -3.02 21.45 36.14
CA THR A 275 -3.59 20.92 37.38
C THR A 275 -3.56 19.40 37.37
N PRO A 276 -2.94 18.75 38.37
CA PRO A 276 -3.06 17.31 38.59
C PRO A 276 -4.52 16.84 38.67
N LEU A 277 -4.85 15.73 37.99
CA LEU A 277 -6.17 15.09 38.06
C LEU A 277 -6.32 14.22 39.32
N GLU A 278 -6.05 14.83 40.47
CA GLU A 278 -6.19 14.24 41.80
C GLU A 278 -7.61 14.39 42.33
N SER A 279 -8.14 13.30 42.88
CA SER A 279 -9.48 13.27 43.45
C SER A 279 -9.60 14.24 44.63
N GLY A 280 -10.69 15.00 44.69
CA GLY A 280 -10.91 16.00 45.74
C GLY A 280 -10.31 17.37 45.44
N ARG A 281 -9.53 17.51 44.36
CA ARG A 281 -8.94 18.80 43.99
C ARG A 281 -9.99 19.73 43.40
N VAL A 282 -10.07 20.93 43.94
CA VAL A 282 -11.09 21.91 43.57
C VAL A 282 -10.47 23.01 42.71
N ILE A 283 -11.04 23.24 41.52
CA ILE A 283 -10.61 24.30 40.61
C ILE A 283 -11.81 25.07 40.05
N TRP A 284 -11.53 26.28 39.56
CA TRP A 284 -12.43 27.01 38.70
C TRP A 284 -12.07 26.74 37.25
N ASP A 285 -13.08 26.45 36.43
CA ASP A 285 -12.91 26.29 34.99
C ASP A 285 -14.03 27.02 34.23
N ASP A 286 -13.76 27.30 32.96
CA ASP A 286 -14.78 27.80 32.05
C ASP A 286 -15.82 26.69 31.77
N LYS A 287 -17.09 27.06 31.79
CA LYS A 287 -18.22 26.13 31.59
C LYS A 287 -18.20 25.44 30.22
N PHE A 288 -17.57 26.03 29.21
CA PHE A 288 -17.55 25.50 27.85
C PHE A 288 -16.92 24.11 27.77
N GLY A 289 -17.61 23.21 27.07
CA GLY A 289 -17.20 21.82 26.87
C GLY A 289 -17.50 20.89 28.05
N TRP A 290 -17.96 21.41 29.19
CA TRP A 290 -18.49 20.58 30.27
C TRP A 290 -19.93 20.17 29.99
N TYR A 291 -20.26 18.92 30.30
CA TYR A 291 -21.61 18.38 30.16
C TYR A 291 -21.94 17.44 31.31
N LYS A 292 -23.22 17.37 31.67
CA LYS A 292 -23.72 16.40 32.64
C LYS A 292 -23.54 14.99 32.09
N CYS A 293 -22.94 14.13 32.89
CA CYS A 293 -22.64 12.76 32.52
C CYS A 293 -22.97 11.82 33.67
N ASN A 294 -23.46 10.64 33.30
CA ASN A 294 -23.53 9.50 34.19
C ASN A 294 -22.38 8.62 33.74
N TYR A 295 -21.31 8.65 34.53
CA TYR A 295 -20.20 7.75 34.34
C TYR A 295 -20.54 6.35 34.83
#